data_AF-A0A2S5DN04-F1
#
_entry.id   AF-A0A2S5DN04-F1
#
_cell.length_a   1.000
_cell.length_b   1.000
_cell.length_c   1.000
_cell.angle_alpha   90.00
_cell.angle_beta   90.00
_cell.angle_gamma   90.00
#
_symmetry.space_group_name_H-M   'P 1'
#
loop_
_entity.id
_entity.type
_entity.pdbx_description
1 polymer ?
#
loop_
_entity_poly.entity_id
_entity_poly.type
_entity_poly.pdbx_seq_one_letter_code
_entity_poly.pdbx_strand_id
1 'polypeptide(L)' 'MHRFIRGTIALALVVVSAIATSGSITYTYDPLGRLTKAVFNNGSTTTTVTYNYDAAGNRTSVSTTSP' A
#
# COMPACT_ATOMS: atom_id res chain seq x y z
N MET A 1 4.20 -1.72 24.02
CA MET A 1 2.91 -2.34 23.65
C MET A 1 2.41 -1.64 22.40
N HIS A 2 2.61 -2.23 21.21
CA HIS A 2 2.33 -1.57 19.93
C HIS A 2 0.83 -1.64 19.63
N ARG A 3 0.13 -0.52 19.83
CA ARG A 3 -1.32 -0.41 19.60
C ARG A 3 -1.56 -0.12 18.12
N PHE A 4 -2.08 -1.10 17.40
CA PHE A 4 -2.63 -0.92 16.06
C PHE A 4 -3.95 -0.15 16.16
N ILE A 5 -4.01 1.05 15.61
CA ILE A 5 -5.25 1.84 15.50
C ILE A 5 -5.78 1.67 14.08
N ARG A 6 -6.93 1.00 13.97
CA ARG A 6 -7.80 0.99 12.80
C ARG A 6 -8.94 1.97 13.07
N GLY A 7 -9.04 3.06 12.32
CA GLY A 7 -10.17 4.00 12.42
C GLY A 7 -9.85 5.38 11.87
N THR A 8 -10.45 5.74 10.73
CA THR A 8 -10.38 7.06 10.13
C THR A 8 -11.45 7.98 10.69
N ILE A 9 -11.07 9.17 11.17
CA ILE A 9 -11.96 10.30 11.47
C ILE A 9 -11.59 11.43 10.51
N ALA A 10 -12.57 11.98 9.81
CA ALA A 10 -12.41 13.16 8.95
C ALA A 10 -13.15 14.36 9.58
N LEU A 11 -12.45 15.50 9.73
CA LEU A 11 -13.05 16.83 9.97
C LEU A 11 -12.10 17.93 9.43
N ALA A 12 -12.69 19.08 9.08
CA ALA A 12 -12.36 19.97 7.95
C ALA A 12 -11.22 21.01 8.09
N LEU A 13 -10.59 21.27 6.94
CA LEU A 13 -10.17 22.53 6.29
C LEU A 13 -9.44 23.64 7.09
N VAL A 14 -8.14 23.82 6.80
CA VAL A 14 -7.46 25.14 6.70
C VAL A 14 -6.53 25.14 5.48
N VAL A 15 -6.63 26.23 4.72
CA VAL A 15 -5.94 26.56 3.48
C VAL A 15 -4.50 27.01 3.76
N VAL A 16 -3.56 26.20 3.30
CA VAL A 16 -2.34 26.59 2.57
C VAL A 16 -2.26 25.51 1.50
N SER A 17 -1.99 25.85 0.23
CA SER A 17 -1.61 24.82 -0.76
C SER A 17 -0.21 24.31 -0.40
N ALA A 18 -0.10 23.65 0.75
CA ALA A 18 0.99 22.77 1.03
C ALA A 18 0.83 21.67 -0.02
N ILE A 19 1.82 21.55 -0.90
CA ILE A 19 2.05 20.27 -1.57
C ILE A 19 2.37 19.25 -0.48
N ALA A 20 1.34 18.78 0.21
CA ALA A 20 1.43 17.67 1.11
C ALA A 20 1.67 16.47 0.20
N THR A 21 2.94 16.16 -0.06
CA THR A 21 3.35 14.88 -0.63
C THR A 21 3.14 13.82 0.45
N SER A 22 1.89 13.56 0.81
CA SER A 22 1.52 12.48 1.71
C SER A 22 1.74 11.18 0.95
N GLY A 23 2.97 10.66 1.05
CA GLY A 23 3.26 9.32 0.57
C GLY A 23 2.49 8.29 1.39
N SER A 24 1.97 7.26 0.75
CA SER A 24 1.28 6.16 1.40
C SER A 24 1.77 4.83 0.86
N ILE A 25 1.86 3.82 1.74
CA ILE A 25 2.16 2.45 1.34
C ILE A 25 1.01 1.55 1.79
N THR A 26 0.46 0.78 0.86
CA THR A 26 -0.64 -0.15 1.12
C THR A 26 -0.21 -1.56 0.77
N TYR A 27 -0.45 -2.50 1.69
CA TYR A 27 -0.17 -3.92 1.51
C TYR A 27 -1.47 -4.73 1.48
N THR A 28 -1.56 -5.66 0.53
CA THR A 28 -2.66 -6.63 0.44
C THR A 28 -2.10 -8.03 0.66
N TYR A 29 -2.79 -8.83 1.47
CA TYR A 29 -2.40 -10.19 1.79
C TYR A 29 -3.49 -11.18 1.35
N ASP A 30 -3.09 -12.40 1.05
CA ASP A 30 -4.02 -13.52 0.88
C ASP A 30 -4.45 -14.10 2.24
N PRO A 31 -5.43 -15.04 2.28
CA PRO A 31 -5.87 -15.67 3.53
C PRO A 31 -4.79 -16.45 4.30
N LEU A 32 -3.69 -16.81 3.64
CA LEU A 32 -2.53 -17.46 4.26
C LEU A 32 -1.53 -16.43 4.84
N GLY A 33 -1.83 -15.14 4.75
CA GLY A 33 -0.99 -14.06 5.25
C GLY A 33 0.19 -13.71 4.34
N ARG A 34 0.20 -14.18 3.08
CA ARG A 34 1.27 -13.88 2.12
C ARG A 34 0.97 -12.57 1.39
N LEU A 35 2.00 -11.75 1.17
CA LEU A 35 1.86 -10.46 0.51
C LEU A 35 1.57 -10.65 -0.99
N THR A 36 0.42 -10.23 -1.47
CA THR A 36 0.05 -10.33 -2.89
C THR A 36 0.20 -9.01 -3.65
N LYS A 37 0.17 -7.88 -2.95
CA LYS A 37 0.30 -6.56 -3.59
C LYS A 37 0.87 -5.51 -2.64
N ALA A 38 1.80 -4.71 -3.14
CA ALA A 38 2.29 -3.49 -2.50
C ALA A 38 2.04 -2.29 -3.44
N VAL A 39 1.43 -1.23 -2.92
CA VAL A 39 1.21 0.02 -3.64
C VAL A 39 1.96 1.13 -2.93
N PHE A 40 2.87 1.76 -3.65
CA PHE A 40 3.68 2.89 -3.18
C PHE A 40 3.17 4.15 -3.88
N ASN A 41 2.61 5.07 -3.11
CA ASN A 41 2.28 6.39 -3.58
C ASN A 41 3.23 7.39 -2.92
N ASN A 42 3.88 8.26 -3.68
CA ASN A 42 4.77 9.30 -3.14
C ASN A 42 4.16 10.71 -3.23
N GLY A 43 2.83 10.80 -3.28
CA GLY A 43 2.10 12.05 -3.47
C GLY A 43 2.02 12.53 -4.93
N SER A 44 2.83 11.96 -5.83
CA SER A 44 2.83 12.32 -7.26
C SER A 44 2.79 11.11 -8.20
N THR A 45 3.40 10.00 -7.84
CA THR A 45 3.47 8.77 -8.64
C THR A 45 2.99 7.59 -7.82
N THR A 46 2.41 6.60 -8.51
CA THR A 46 1.92 5.36 -7.89
C THR A 46 2.58 4.15 -8.53
N THR A 47 3.50 3.51 -7.81
CA THR A 47 4.10 2.25 -8.24
C THR A 47 3.38 1.09 -7.56
N THR A 48 2.96 0.10 -8.35
CA THR A 48 2.33 -1.13 -7.85
C THR A 48 3.23 -2.33 -8.10
N VAL A 49 3.43 -3.15 -7.08
CA VAL A 49 4.12 -4.44 -7.18
C VAL A 49 3.12 -5.54 -6.85
N THR A 50 3.01 -6.55 -7.70
CA THR A 50 2.13 -7.70 -7.53
C THR A 50 2.96 -8.97 -7.43
N TYR A 51 2.54 -9.87 -6.54
CA TYR A 51 3.18 -11.14 -6.29
C TYR A 51 2.20 -12.29 -6.50
N ASN A 52 2.66 -13.34 -7.18
CA ASN A 52 1.89 -14.57 -7.36
C ASN A 52 2.62 -15.73 -6.71
N TYR A 53 1.84 -16.67 -6.18
CA TYR A 53 2.34 -17.83 -5.47
C TYR A 53 1.66 -19.10 -6.00
N ASP A 54 2.39 -20.21 -5.96
CA ASP A 54 1.79 -21.53 -6.12
C ASP A 54 1.11 -22.01 -4.82
N ALA A 55 0.52 -23.21 -4.88
CA ALA A 55 -0.14 -23.84 -3.74
C ALA A 55 0.83 -24.24 -2.62
N ALA A 56 2.12 -24.46 -2.93
CA ALA A 56 3.14 -24.84 -1.96
C ALA A 56 3.73 -23.64 -1.20
N GLY A 57 3.47 -22.41 -1.65
CA GLY A 57 4.02 -21.21 -1.03
C GLY A 57 5.13 -20.54 -1.82
N ASN A 58 5.56 -21.10 -2.94
CA ASN A 58 6.66 -20.54 -3.71
C ASN A 58 6.14 -19.38 -4.55
N ARG A 59 6.91 -18.29 -4.57
CA ARG A 59 6.59 -17.14 -5.41
C ARG A 59 6.92 -17.47 -6.86
N THR A 60 5.90 -17.45 -7.72
CA THR A 60 6.03 -17.79 -9.15
C THR A 60 6.22 -16.56 -10.03
N SER A 61 5.80 -15.38 -9.58
CA SER A 61 5.96 -14.14 -10.34
C SER A 61 6.06 -12.91 -9.46
N VAL A 62 6.74 -11.89 -9.98
CA VAL A 62 6.76 -10.51 -9.49
C VAL A 62 6.54 -9.59 -10.69
N SER A 63 5.53 -8.73 -10.61
CA SER A 63 5.28 -7.71 -11.63
C SER A 63 5.27 -6.33 -11.00
N THR A 64 5.99 -5.40 -11.61
CA THR A 64 6.05 -4.00 -11.18
C THR A 64 5.49 -3.11 -12.27
N THR A 65 4.54 -2.26 -11.90
CA THR A 65 3.98 -1.24 -12.78
C THR A 65 4.20 0.12 -12.14
N SER A 66 4.99 0.95 -12.80
CA SER A 66 5.10 2.38 -12.52
C SER A 66 4.34 3.17 -13.59
N PRO A 67 3.80 4.36 -13.30
CA PRO A 67 3.51 5.36 -14.32
C PRO A 67 4.75 5.65 -15.17
#